data_AF-A0A1G6QWU8-F1
#
_entry.id   AF-A0A1G6QWU8-F1
#
_cell.length_a   1.000
_cell.length_b   1.000
_cell.length_c   1.000
_cell.angle_alpha   90.00
_cell.angle_beta   90.00
_cell.angle_gamma   90.00
#
_symmetry.space_group_name_H-M   'P 1'
#
loop_
_entity.id
_entity.type
_entity.pdbx_description
1 polymer ?
#
loop_
_entity_poly.entity_id
_entity_poly.type
_entity_poly.pdbx_seq_one_letter_code
_entity_poly.pdbx_strand_id
1 'polypeptide(L)' 'MELAKLSSKGQITVPKHIRDVLDVKEGEHVAFVEEGGIVFMAKADLDSIHDLQEILSDSKFKEVVRKAKQLK' A
#
# COMPACT_ATOMS: atom_id res chain seq x y z
N MET A 1 -13.17 5.31 3.22
CA MET A 1 -12.22 5.73 2.15
C MET A 1 -11.88 7.18 2.42
N GLU A 2 -10.65 7.45 2.84
CA GLU A 2 -10.15 8.82 3.03
C GLU A 2 -9.34 9.22 1.80
N LEU A 3 -9.51 10.45 1.33
CA LEU A 3 -8.80 10.96 0.16
C LEU A 3 -7.60 11.78 0.61
N ALA A 4 -6.41 11.41 0.13
CA ALA A 4 -5.20 12.20 0.31
C ALA A 4 -4.91 13.02 -0.95
N LYS A 5 -4.41 14.25 -0.77
CA LYS A 5 -4.01 15.12 -1.87
C LYS A 5 -2.50 14.97 -2.13
N LEU A 6 -2.14 14.86 -3.41
CA LEU A 6 -0.75 14.96 -3.84
C LEU A 6 -0.32 16.44 -3.83
N SER A 7 0.76 16.75 -3.12
CA SER A 7 1.32 18.10 -3.13
C SER A 7 2.01 18.40 -4.47
N SER A 8 2.28 19.68 -4.76
CA SER A 8 3.05 20.07 -5.96
C SER A 8 4.48 19.51 -6.00
N LYS A 9 5.00 19.07 -4.84
CA LYS A 9 6.31 18.43 -4.72
C LYS A 9 6.24 16.90 -4.82
N GLY A 10 5.07 16.33 -5.16
CA GLY A 10 4.89 14.89 -5.28
C GLY A 10 4.80 14.17 -3.93
N GLN A 11 4.48 14.87 -2.83
CA GLN A 11 4.37 14.27 -1.50
C GLN A 11 2.90 13.97 -1.18
N ILE A 12 2.65 12.83 -0.51
CA ILE A 12 1.36 12.46 0.05
C ILE A 12 1.52 12.41 1.58
N THR A 13 0.58 13.01 2.30
CA THR A 13 0.53 12.88 3.76
C THR A 13 -0.10 11.55 4.13
N VAL A 14 0.58 10.75 4.96
CA VAL A 14 0.00 9.54 5.55
C VAL A 14 -0.70 9.93 6.87
N PRO A 15 -2.04 9.88 6.95
CA PRO A 15 -2.77 10.24 8.16
C PRO A 15 -2.34 9.40 9.35
N LYS A 16 -2.48 9.95 10.57
CA LYS A 16 -2.01 9.29 11.80
C LYS A 16 -2.52 7.84 11.93
N HIS A 17 -3.82 7.62 11.72
CA HIS A 17 -4.39 6.28 11.83
C HIS A 17 -3.81 5.27 10.83
N ILE A 18 -3.44 5.69 9.61
CA ILE A 18 -2.77 4.81 8.64
C ILE A 18 -1.33 4.52 9.08
N ARG A 19 -0.61 5.51 9.63
CA ARG A 19 0.73 5.28 10.18
C ARG A 19 0.70 4.28 11.34
N ASP A 20 -0.32 4.35 12.19
CA ASP A 20 -0.52 3.43 13.31
C ASP A 20 -0.80 2.00 12.80
N VAL A 21 -1.58 1.84 11.72
CA VAL A 21 -1.83 0.52 11.09
C VAL A 21 -0.57 -0.03 10.41
N LEU A 22 0.23 0.82 9.79
CA LEU A 22 1.49 0.43 9.16
C LEU A 22 2.64 0.24 10.18
N ASP A 23 2.43 0.62 11.43
CA ASP A 23 3.47 0.70 12.48
C ASP A 23 4.73 1.44 12.03
N VAL A 24 4.54 2.59 11.35
CA VAL A 24 5.66 3.40 10.83
C VAL A 24 5.87 4.70 11.61
N LYS A 25 7.12 4.98 11.94
CA LYS A 25 7.57 6.18 12.64
C LYS A 25 8.35 7.11 11.72
N GLU A 26 8.61 8.31 12.22
CA GLU A 26 9.46 9.26 11.52
C GLU A 26 10.86 8.68 11.30
N GLY A 27 11.38 8.81 10.07
CA GLY A 27 12.68 8.25 9.68
C GLY A 27 12.65 6.78 9.27
N GLU A 28 11.52 6.09 9.43
CA GLU A 28 11.37 4.73 8.93
C GLU A 28 10.95 4.70 7.45
N HIS A 29 11.21 3.57 6.80
CA HIS A 29 10.98 3.39 5.38
C HIS A 29 9.69 2.59 5.13
N VAL A 30 9.02 2.91 4.03
CA VAL A 30 7.89 2.14 3.48
C VAL A 30 8.25 1.61 2.11
N ALA A 31 7.79 0.40 1.81
CA ALA A 31 7.86 -0.20 0.49
C ALA A 31 6.58 0.11 -0.29
N PHE A 32 6.74 0.48 -1.56
CA PHE A 32 5.63 0.59 -2.51
C PHE A 32 5.70 -0.59 -3.47
N VAL A 33 4.62 -1.36 -3.55
CA VAL A 33 4.52 -2.52 -4.45
C VAL A 33 3.39 -2.26 -5.44
N GLU A 34 3.73 -2.24 -6.72
CA GLU A 34 2.74 -2.13 -7.79
C GLU A 34 2.28 -3.53 -8.19
N GLU A 35 0.98 -3.78 -8.07
CA GLU A 35 0.36 -4.95 -8.66
C GLU A 35 -0.85 -4.49 -9.44
N GLY A 36 -0.70 -4.50 -10.76
CA GLY A 36 -1.84 -4.32 -11.61
C GLY A 36 -2.45 -2.91 -11.65
N GLY A 37 -1.61 -1.88 -11.59
CA GLY A 37 -2.06 -0.49 -11.59
C GLY A 37 -2.71 -0.06 -10.27
N ILE A 38 -2.61 -0.90 -9.23
CA ILE A 38 -2.85 -0.55 -7.83
C ILE A 38 -1.50 -0.57 -7.12
N VAL A 39 -1.24 0.45 -6.30
CA VAL A 39 -0.03 0.53 -5.49
C VAL A 39 -0.40 0.20 -4.05
N PHE A 40 0.29 -0.79 -3.49
CA PHE A 40 0.24 -1.17 -2.09
C PHE A 40 1.40 -0.53 -1.33
N MET A 41 1.17 -0.18 -0.07
CA MET A 41 2.18 0.39 0.81
C MET A 41 2.28 -0.49 2.06
N ALA A 42 3.49 -0.87 2.43
CA ALA A 42 3.77 -1.53 3.72
C ALA A 42 5.06 -1.00 4.33
N LYS A 43 5.30 -1.35 5.58
CA LYS A 43 6.58 -1.11 6.25
C LYS A 43 7.70 -1.85 5.51
N ALA A 44 8.85 -1.20 5.37
CA ALA A 44 10.00 -1.76 4.66
C ALA A 44 10.85 -2.66 5.58
N ASP A 45 10.23 -3.68 6.16
CA ASP A 45 10.90 -4.77 6.86
C ASP A 45 10.63 -6.11 6.19
N LEU A 46 11.46 -7.11 6.50
CA LEU A 46 11.40 -8.41 5.83
C LEU A 46 10.08 -9.13 6.09
N ASP A 47 9.55 -9.02 7.31
CA ASP A 47 8.32 -9.69 7.73
C ASP A 47 7.11 -9.10 6.99
N SER A 48 6.97 -7.78 6.96
CA SER A 48 5.87 -7.11 6.25
C SER A 48 5.93 -7.32 4.74
N ILE A 49 7.14 -7.39 4.16
CA ILE A 49 7.31 -7.67 2.73
C ILE A 49 6.93 -9.12 2.41
N HIS A 50 7.29 -10.08 3.27
CA HIS A 50 6.90 -11.47 3.11
C HIS A 50 5.38 -11.63 3.20
N ASP A 51 4.76 -11.05 4.22
CA ASP A 51 3.30 -11.05 4.40
C ASP A 51 2.59 -10.41 3.20
N LEU A 52 3.11 -9.30 2.68
CA LEU A 52 2.61 -8.71 1.44
C LEU A 52 2.71 -9.66 0.25
N GLN A 53 3.83 -10.36 0.07
CA GLN A 53 4.00 -11.31 -1.03
C GLN A 53 3.01 -12.47 -0.92
N GLU A 54 2.77 -12.99 0.28
CA GLU A 54 1.76 -14.02 0.52
C GLU A 54 0.35 -13.52 0.17
N ILE A 55 -0.03 -12.33 0.66
CA ILE A 55 -1.33 -11.71 0.36
C ILE A 55 -1.50 -11.47 -1.14
N LEU A 56 -0.46 -10.97 -1.82
CA LEU A 56 -0.48 -10.75 -3.27
C LEU A 56 -0.52 -12.06 -4.04
N SER A 57 0.03 -13.14 -3.51
CA SER A 57 -0.01 -14.47 -4.12
C SER A 57 -1.40 -15.11 -4.03
N ASP A 58 -2.21 -14.72 -3.03
CA ASP A 58 -3.55 -15.25 -2.77
C ASP A 58 -4.50 -15.01 -3.97
N SER A 59 -5.08 -16.11 -4.44
CA SER A 59 -6.02 -16.15 -5.56
C SER A 59 -7.25 -15.24 -5.38
N LYS A 60 -7.81 -15.13 -4.17
CA LYS A 60 -8.95 -14.25 -3.88
C LYS A 60 -8.54 -12.79 -3.99
N PHE A 61 -7.36 -12.45 -3.49
CA PHE A 61 -6.85 -11.08 -3.57
C PHE A 61 -6.58 -10.66 -5.02
N LYS A 62 -5.97 -11.54 -5.81
CA LYS A 62 -5.78 -11.34 -7.26
C LYS A 62 -7.10 -11.09 -7.98
N GLU A 63 -8.18 -11.75 -7.58
CA GLU A 63 -9.51 -11.52 -8.16
C GLU A 63 -10.07 -10.13 -7.84
N VAL A 64 -9.87 -9.65 -6.60
CA VAL A 64 -10.25 -8.29 -6.18
C VAL A 64 -9.46 -7.24 -6.96
N VAL A 65 -8.14 -7.40 -7.07
CA VAL A 65 -7.29 -6.52 -7.87
C VAL A 65 -7.74 -6.52 -9.35
N ARG A 66 -8.07 -7.68 -9.91
CA ARG A 66 -8.58 -7.79 -11.28
C ARG A 66 -9.93 -7.08 -11.47
N LYS A 67 -10.84 -7.17 -10.50
CA LYS A 67 -12.13 -6.45 -10.54
C LYS A 67 -11.93 -4.93 -10.46
N ALA A 68 -11.03 -4.46 -9.61
CA ALA A 68 -10.68 -3.04 -9.53
C ALA A 68 -10.05 -2.49 -10.82
N LYS A 69 -9.26 -3.30 -11.55
CA LYS A 69 -8.74 -2.93 -12.88
C LYS A 69 -9.85 -2.70 -13.93
N GLN A 70 -10.92 -3.48 -13.87
CA GLN A 70 -12.02 -3.43 -14.85
C GLN A 70 -13.00 -2.28 -14.61
N LEU A 71 -12.85 -1.55 -13.50
CA LEU A 71 -13.65 -0.37 -13.16
C LEU A 71 -13.02 0.95 -13.61
N LYS A 72 -11.88 0.90 -14.30
CA LYS A 72 -11.34 2.02 -15.08
C LYS A 72 -11.95 2.01 -16.49
#